data_AF-A0A6C1DTY6-F1
#
_entry.id   AF-A0A6C1DTY6-F1
#
_cell.length_a   1.000
_cell.length_b   1.000
_cell.length_c   1.000
_cell.angle_alpha   90.00
_cell.angle_beta   90.00
_cell.angle_gamma   90.00
#
_symmetry.space_group_name_H-M   'P 1'
#
loop_
_entity.id
_entity.type
_entity.pdbx_description
1 polymer ?
#
loop_
_entity_poly.entity_id
_entity_poly.type
_entity_poly.pdbx_seq_one_letter_code
_entity_poly.pdbx_strand_id
1 'polypeptide(L)'
;MSNAWEDVWGSDSDAEVEQSPDLLKLRDEHSKRGYLDGIVSSKEDNLQQGFDDGFPTGAQLGKQVGTIIGILLGLQARFGDEDEDLRKAYINAQKELQINKVLSKSIFDPNFDLHEKHPVIIKWTEIANVYCKKYHVASI
;
A
#
# COMPACT_ATOMS: atom_id res chain seq x y z
N MET A 1 -29.84 -8.05 -59.59
CA MET A 1 -30.26 -6.67 -59.32
C MET A 1 -29.72 -6.34 -57.93
N SER A 2 -28.58 -5.65 -57.87
CA SER A 2 -27.97 -5.19 -56.62
C SER A 2 -28.79 -4.05 -56.05
N ASN A 3 -29.10 -4.12 -54.76
CA ASN A 3 -30.00 -3.19 -54.10
C ASN A 3 -29.29 -1.84 -53.92
N ALA A 4 -29.87 -0.77 -54.47
CA ALA A 4 -29.41 0.62 -54.34
C ALA A 4 -29.37 1.17 -52.89
N TRP A 5 -29.60 0.31 -51.89
CA TRP A 5 -29.60 0.62 -50.46
C TRP A 5 -28.32 0.15 -49.76
N GLU A 6 -27.46 -0.62 -50.42
CA GLU A 6 -26.23 -1.19 -49.86
C GLU A 6 -25.01 -0.25 -50.07
N ASP A 7 -25.18 0.81 -50.87
CA ASP A 7 -24.15 1.79 -51.23
C ASP A 7 -24.52 3.22 -50.82
N VAL A 8 -25.03 3.37 -49.59
CA VAL A 8 -25.25 4.70 -48.97
C VAL A 8 -23.98 5.20 -48.27
N TRP A 9 -23.09 4.28 -47.90
CA TRP A 9 -21.82 4.57 -47.20
C TRP A 9 -20.57 4.33 -48.05
N GLY A 10 -20.72 3.92 -49.32
CA GLY A 10 -19.60 3.69 -50.25
C GLY A 10 -19.40 4.80 -51.29
N SER A 11 -20.37 5.71 -51.43
CA SER A 11 -20.27 6.90 -52.27
C SER A 11 -19.97 8.18 -51.46
N ASP A 12 -19.22 8.06 -50.37
CA ASP A 12 -18.35 9.16 -49.97
C ASP A 12 -17.25 9.24 -51.04
N SER A 13 -17.58 9.91 -52.15
CA SER A 13 -16.59 10.80 -52.73
C SER A 13 -15.92 11.51 -51.56
N ASP A 14 -14.60 11.56 -51.53
CA ASP A 14 -13.81 12.45 -50.71
C ASP A 14 -14.24 13.91 -50.98
N ALA A 15 -15.47 14.27 -50.62
CA ALA A 15 -15.83 15.60 -50.23
C ALA A 15 -15.01 15.77 -48.98
N GLU A 16 -13.80 16.29 -49.16
CA GLU A 16 -13.12 17.11 -48.20
C GLU A 16 -14.18 18.11 -47.70
N VAL A 17 -14.99 17.68 -46.73
CA VAL A 17 -15.69 18.60 -45.86
C VAL A 17 -14.51 19.33 -45.25
N GLU A 18 -14.20 20.52 -45.77
CA GLU A 18 -13.27 21.44 -45.15
C GLU A 18 -13.75 21.57 -43.71
N GLN A 19 -13.19 20.71 -42.84
CA GLN A 19 -13.53 20.73 -41.44
C GLN A 19 -13.09 22.09 -40.99
N SER A 20 -14.05 22.91 -40.57
CA SER A 20 -13.73 24.27 -40.19
C SER A 20 -12.57 24.21 -39.18
N PRO A 21 -11.60 25.13 -39.26
CA PRO A 21 -10.38 25.06 -38.46
C PRO A 21 -10.69 24.98 -36.95
N ASP A 22 -11.87 25.43 -36.53
CA ASP A 22 -12.36 25.31 -35.16
C ASP A 22 -12.79 23.88 -34.78
N LEU A 23 -13.38 23.11 -35.69
CA LEU A 23 -13.68 21.69 -35.45
C LEU A 23 -12.40 20.86 -35.38
N LEU A 24 -11.40 21.16 -36.22
CA LEU A 24 -10.08 20.53 -36.15
C LEU A 24 -9.39 20.81 -34.80
N LYS A 25 -9.41 22.07 -34.35
CA LYS A 25 -8.88 22.45 -33.03
C LYS A 25 -9.59 21.73 -31.90
N LEU A 26 -10.93 21.70 -31.92
CA LEU A 26 -11.71 20.99 -30.91
C LEU A 26 -11.36 19.50 -30.87
N ARG A 27 -11.23 18.85 -32.03
CA ARG A 27 -10.83 17.44 -32.09
C ARG A 27 -9.44 17.21 -31.48
N ASP A 28 -8.47 18.07 -31.82
CA ASP A 28 -7.11 17.97 -31.29
C ASP A 28 -7.08 18.22 -29.78
N GLU A 29 -7.87 19.18 -29.27
CA GLU A 29 -8.03 19.44 -27.85
C GLU A 29 -8.65 18.25 -27.11
N HIS A 30 -9.71 17.65 -27.65
CA HIS A 30 -10.34 16.46 -27.09
C HIS A 30 -9.40 15.26 -27.11
N SER A 31 -8.65 15.05 -28.20
CA SER A 31 -7.67 13.97 -28.30
C SER A 31 -6.54 14.13 -27.29
N LYS A 32 -6.00 15.35 -27.15
CA LYS A 32 -4.95 15.65 -26.16
C LYS A 32 -5.47 15.47 -24.74
N ARG A 33 -6.69 15.96 -24.45
CA ARG A 33 -7.32 15.80 -23.14
C ARG A 33 -7.55 14.32 -22.83
N GLY A 34 -8.11 13.54 -23.75
CA GLY A 34 -8.34 12.10 -23.55
C GLY A 34 -7.06 11.30 -23.35
N TYR A 35 -5.98 11.64 -24.06
CA TYR A 35 -4.67 11.02 -23.84
C TYR A 35 -4.09 11.34 -22.46
N LEU A 36 -4.14 12.61 -22.04
CA LEU A 36 -3.69 13.03 -20.71
C LEU A 36 -4.53 12.36 -19.62
N ASP A 37 -5.84 12.33 -19.79
CA ASP A 37 -6.78 11.71 -18.86
C ASP A 37 -6.51 10.19 -18.73
N GLY A 38 -6.29 9.51 -19.86
CA GLY A 38 -5.92 8.09 -19.87
C GLY A 38 -4.61 7.81 -19.13
N ILE A 39 -3.59 8.66 -19.28
CA ILE A 39 -2.33 8.54 -18.52
C ILE A 39 -2.56 8.75 -17.03
N VAL A 40 -3.33 9.78 -16.67
CA VAL A 40 -3.60 10.12 -15.27
C VAL A 40 -4.39 9.01 -14.59
N SER A 41 -5.51 8.58 -15.19
CA SER A 41 -6.32 7.45 -14.69
C SER A 41 -5.48 6.20 -14.54
N SER A 42 -4.71 5.83 -15.57
CA SER A 42 -3.87 4.62 -15.50
C SER A 42 -2.86 4.69 -14.35
N LYS A 43 -2.30 5.87 -14.07
CA LYS A 43 -1.33 6.02 -12.98
C LYS A 43 -1.98 5.91 -11.60
N GLU A 44 -3.19 6.46 -11.46
CA GLU A 44 -3.95 6.41 -10.21
C GLU A 44 -4.47 4.99 -9.93
N ASP A 45 -5.01 4.31 -10.95
CA ASP A 45 -5.52 2.95 -10.85
C ASP A 45 -4.42 1.97 -10.44
N ASN A 46 -3.23 2.05 -11.08
CA ASN A 46 -2.10 1.20 -10.73
C ASN A 46 -1.54 1.48 -9.33
N LEU A 47 -1.57 2.74 -8.88
CA LEU A 47 -1.12 3.10 -7.53
C LEU A 47 -2.06 2.52 -6.47
N GLN A 48 -3.38 2.66 -6.69
CA GLN A 48 -4.38 2.17 -5.76
C GLN A 48 -4.36 0.65 -5.68
N GLN A 49 -4.26 -0.04 -6.83
CA GLN A 49 -4.13 -1.49 -6.87
C GLN A 49 -2.90 -1.98 -6.10
N GLY A 50 -1.74 -1.36 -6.32
CA GLY A 50 -0.53 -1.70 -5.56
C GLY A 50 -0.65 -1.45 -4.06
N PHE A 51 -1.40 -0.42 -3.64
CA PHE A 51 -1.70 -0.18 -2.23
C PHE A 51 -2.64 -1.24 -1.67
N ASP A 52 -3.72 -1.57 -2.37
CA ASP A 52 -4.72 -2.56 -1.93
C ASP A 52 -4.11 -3.96 -1.79
N ASP A 53 -3.16 -4.31 -2.66
CA ASP A 53 -2.42 -5.58 -2.58
C ASP A 53 -1.45 -5.61 -1.37
N GLY A 54 -0.73 -4.51 -1.11
CA GLY A 54 0.26 -4.43 -0.02
C GLY A 54 -0.33 -4.14 1.37
N PHE A 55 -1.49 -3.49 1.44
CA PHE A 55 -2.09 -3.01 2.69
C PHE A 55 -2.44 -4.15 3.68
N PRO A 56 -3.06 -5.28 3.28
CA PRO A 56 -3.39 -6.36 4.20
C PRO A 56 -2.15 -6.91 4.92
N THR A 57 -1.05 -7.10 4.20
CA THR A 57 0.21 -7.61 4.73
C THR A 57 0.84 -6.60 5.71
N GLY A 58 0.91 -5.33 5.31
CA GLY A 58 1.40 -4.25 6.19
C GLY A 58 0.54 -4.08 7.45
N ALA A 59 -0.78 -4.19 7.32
CA ALA A 59 -1.72 -4.09 8.44
C ALA A 59 -1.56 -5.24 9.44
N GLN A 60 -1.33 -6.48 8.96
CA GLN A 60 -1.06 -7.62 9.84
C GLN A 60 0.22 -7.41 10.67
N LEU A 61 1.30 -6.94 10.04
CA LEU A 61 2.54 -6.61 10.74
C LEU A 61 2.34 -5.46 11.73
N GLY A 62 1.67 -4.39 11.31
CA GLY A 62 1.36 -3.24 12.16
C GLY A 62 0.55 -3.64 13.40
N LYS A 63 -0.42 -4.54 13.24
CA LYS A 63 -1.19 -5.11 14.36
C LYS A 63 -0.28 -5.86 15.34
N GLN A 64 0.60 -6.75 14.86
CA GLN A 64 1.52 -7.51 15.71
C GLN A 64 2.46 -6.59 16.49
N VAL A 65 3.06 -5.61 15.81
CA VAL A 65 3.92 -4.60 16.43
C VAL A 65 3.16 -3.80 17.49
N GLY A 66 1.95 -3.36 17.17
CA GLY A 66 1.09 -2.62 18.09
C GLY A 66 0.75 -3.41 19.35
N THR A 67 0.46 -4.71 19.22
CA THR A 67 0.20 -5.59 20.37
C THR A 67 1.42 -5.72 21.28
N ILE A 68 2.61 -5.92 20.72
CA ILE A 68 3.86 -6.05 21.49
C ILE A 68 4.16 -4.75 22.25
N ILE A 69 4.12 -3.60 21.55
CA ILE A 69 4.38 -2.29 22.16
C ILE A 69 3.33 -1.97 23.23
N GLY A 70 2.05 -2.26 22.96
CA GLY A 70 0.97 -2.01 23.91
C GLY A 70 1.13 -2.79 25.21
N ILE A 71 1.57 -4.05 25.14
CA ILE A 71 1.82 -4.87 26.33
C ILE A 71 3.04 -4.37 27.10
N LEU A 72 4.14 -4.06 26.42
CA LEU A 72 5.33 -3.50 27.08
C LEU A 72 5.04 -2.14 27.73
N LEU A 73 4.22 -1.30 27.08
CA LEU A 73 3.77 -0.03 27.65
C LEU A 73 2.91 -0.24 28.89
N GLY A 74 1.97 -1.19 28.86
CA GLY A 74 1.13 -1.52 30.01
C GLY A 74 1.93 -2.04 31.21
N LEU A 75 2.93 -2.87 30.94
CA LEU A 75 3.87 -3.35 31.96
C LEU A 75 4.73 -2.20 32.51
N GLN A 76 5.28 -1.35 31.64
CA GLN A 76 6.07 -0.20 32.05
C GLN A 76 5.24 0.79 32.88
N ALA A 77 3.98 1.05 32.51
CA ALA A 77 3.13 1.96 33.26
C ALA A 77 2.82 1.46 34.68
N ARG A 78 2.83 0.14 34.89
CA ARG A 78 2.52 -0.48 36.19
C ARG A 78 3.75 -0.76 37.05
N PHE A 79 4.85 -1.21 36.43
CA PHE A 79 6.06 -1.68 37.12
C PHE A 79 7.31 -0.85 36.79
N GLY A 80 7.16 0.27 36.08
CA GLY A 80 8.27 1.06 35.57
C GLY A 80 9.13 1.74 36.64
N ASP A 81 8.59 1.92 37.84
CA ASP A 81 9.34 2.46 38.99
C ASP A 81 10.21 1.39 39.66
N GLU A 82 9.88 0.10 39.48
CA GLU A 82 10.56 -1.03 40.12
C GLU A 82 11.63 -1.67 39.21
N ASP A 83 11.40 -1.69 37.90
CA ASP A 83 12.29 -2.35 36.92
C ASP A 83 12.81 -1.36 35.86
N GLU A 84 14.03 -0.86 36.04
CA GLU A 84 14.69 -0.01 35.04
C GLU A 84 14.98 -0.76 33.73
N ASP A 85 15.21 -2.06 33.81
CA ASP A 85 15.48 -2.91 32.65
C ASP A 85 14.26 -3.02 31.72
N LEU A 86 13.05 -3.02 32.28
CA LEU A 86 11.81 -2.99 31.52
C LEU A 86 11.67 -1.67 30.75
N ARG A 87 12.03 -0.55 31.39
CA ARG A 87 12.04 0.77 30.75
C ARG A 87 13.04 0.83 29.59
N LYS A 88 14.25 0.27 29.79
CA LYS A 88 15.27 0.17 28.72
C LYS A 88 14.79 -0.74 27.59
N ALA A 89 14.19 -1.88 27.91
CA ALA A 89 13.62 -2.81 26.93
C ALA A 89 12.52 -2.14 26.09
N TYR A 90 11.62 -1.38 26.70
CA TYR A 90 10.59 -0.63 25.99
C TYR A 90 11.18 0.41 25.02
N ILE A 91 12.16 1.19 25.46
CA ILE A 91 12.83 2.19 24.61
C ILE A 91 13.53 1.50 23.41
N ASN A 92 14.16 0.35 23.64
CA ASN A 92 14.79 -0.43 22.59
C ASN A 92 13.75 -1.02 21.62
N ALA A 93 12.64 -1.55 22.15
CA ALA A 93 11.52 -2.04 21.35
C ALA A 93 10.95 -0.93 20.46
N GLN A 94 10.71 0.27 20.99
CA GLN A 94 10.26 1.42 20.19
C GLN A 94 11.25 1.76 19.06
N LYS A 95 12.56 1.73 19.33
CA LYS A 95 13.58 2.04 18.31
C LYS A 95 13.72 0.95 17.25
N GLU A 96 13.53 -0.31 17.60
CA GLU A 96 13.66 -1.45 16.67
C GLU A 96 12.38 -1.69 15.87
N LEU A 97 11.20 -1.49 16.47
CA LEU A 97 9.88 -1.73 15.87
C LEU A 97 9.30 -0.51 15.14
N GLN A 98 10.11 0.51 14.88
CA GLN A 98 9.69 1.64 14.04
C GLN A 98 9.30 1.18 12.64
N ILE A 99 8.23 1.76 12.09
CA ILE A 99 7.67 1.43 10.77
C ILE A 99 8.75 1.41 9.68
N ASN A 100 9.64 2.41 9.68
CA ASN A 100 10.73 2.52 8.70
C ASN A 100 11.71 1.33 8.71
N LYS A 101 11.85 0.65 9.86
CA LYS A 101 12.74 -0.51 10.01
C LYS A 101 12.01 -1.82 9.73
N VAL A 102 10.78 -1.92 10.24
CA VAL A 102 9.94 -3.12 10.10
C VAL A 102 9.50 -3.31 8.64
N LEU A 103 9.17 -2.22 7.96
CA LEU A 103 8.75 -2.25 6.55
C LEU A 103 9.90 -1.92 5.58
N SER A 104 11.13 -2.29 5.94
CA SER A 104 12.29 -2.00 5.10
C SER A 104 12.32 -2.90 3.86
N LYS A 105 12.74 -2.33 2.72
CA LYS A 105 12.80 -3.02 1.42
C LYS A 105 13.67 -4.29 1.42
N SER A 106 14.59 -4.43 2.38
CA SER A 106 15.44 -5.62 2.54
C SER A 106 14.70 -6.87 3.02
N ILE A 107 13.49 -6.73 3.54
CA ILE A 107 12.70 -7.82 4.13
C ILE A 107 11.67 -8.36 3.15
N PHE A 108 11.33 -7.58 2.12
CA PHE A 108 10.35 -7.93 1.11
C PHE A 108 11.02 -8.45 -0.15
N ASP A 109 10.45 -9.49 -0.73
CA ASP A 109 10.83 -9.97 -2.04
C ASP A 109 10.40 -8.98 -3.15
N PRO A 110 10.88 -9.13 -4.40
CA PRO A 110 10.48 -8.26 -5.51
C PRO A 110 8.96 -8.19 -5.75
N ASN A 111 8.21 -9.18 -5.27
CA ASN A 111 6.75 -9.24 -5.32
C ASN A 111 6.05 -8.62 -4.09
N PHE A 112 6.81 -8.00 -3.17
CA PHE A 112 6.31 -7.46 -1.90
C PHE A 112 5.67 -8.49 -0.94
N ASP A 113 5.96 -9.77 -1.16
CA ASP A 113 5.54 -10.86 -0.29
C ASP A 113 6.50 -11.03 0.91
N LEU A 114 5.94 -11.39 2.08
CA LEU A 114 6.72 -11.93 3.20
C LEU A 114 6.63 -13.46 3.15
N HIS A 115 7.71 -14.11 2.72
CA HIS A 115 7.80 -15.57 2.80
C HIS A 115 8.18 -16.06 4.20
N GLU A 116 8.87 -15.24 4.99
CA GLU A 116 9.29 -15.55 6.36
C GLU A 116 8.70 -14.58 7.39
N LYS A 117 8.48 -15.08 8.61
CA LYS A 117 8.07 -14.23 9.74
C LYS A 117 9.19 -13.25 10.08
N HIS A 118 8.84 -11.98 10.30
CA HIS A 118 9.81 -10.92 10.57
C HIS A 118 10.68 -11.25 11.81
N PRO A 119 12.01 -11.30 11.70
CA PRO A 119 12.89 -11.77 12.77
C PRO A 119 12.85 -10.87 14.00
N VAL A 120 12.75 -9.55 13.80
CA VAL A 120 12.61 -8.59 14.90
C VAL A 120 11.28 -8.79 15.64
N ILE A 121 10.19 -9.12 14.94
CA ILE A 121 8.90 -9.35 15.59
C ILE A 121 9.00 -10.60 16.47
N ILE A 122 9.55 -11.70 15.95
CA ILE A 122 9.77 -12.94 16.72
C ILE A 122 10.58 -12.67 17.99
N LYS A 123 11.73 -12.00 17.85
CA LYS A 123 12.60 -11.62 18.98
C LYS A 123 11.80 -10.87 20.06
N TRP A 124 11.02 -9.86 19.69
CA TRP A 124 10.27 -9.07 20.66
C TRP A 124 9.02 -9.76 21.18
N THR A 125 8.41 -10.69 20.43
CA THR A 125 7.35 -11.56 20.94
C THR A 125 7.87 -12.47 22.04
N GLU A 126 9.05 -13.07 21.87
CA GLU A 126 9.69 -13.91 22.89
C GLU A 126 10.00 -13.10 24.17
N ILE A 127 10.61 -11.92 24.01
CA ILE A 127 10.91 -11.03 25.12
C ILE A 127 9.63 -10.60 25.84
N ALA A 128 8.59 -10.21 25.11
CA ALA A 128 7.30 -9.84 25.69
C ALA A 128 6.70 -11.00 26.49
N ASN A 129 6.77 -12.23 25.97
CA ASN A 129 6.28 -13.42 26.67
C ASN A 129 7.07 -13.74 27.95
N VAL A 130 8.37 -13.48 27.98
CA VAL A 130 9.17 -13.58 29.22
C VAL A 130 8.69 -12.59 30.27
N TYR A 131 8.45 -11.33 29.89
CA TYR A 131 7.93 -10.32 30.82
C TYR A 131 6.49 -10.62 31.25
N CYS A 132 5.61 -11.08 30.35
CA CYS A 132 4.26 -11.50 30.72
C CYS A 132 4.28 -12.61 31.78
N LYS A 133 5.16 -13.61 31.62
CA LYS A 133 5.36 -14.67 32.63
C LYS A 133 5.87 -14.12 33.97
N LYS A 134 6.83 -13.19 33.94
CA LYS A 134 7.37 -12.55 35.17
C LYS A 134 6.27 -11.88 35.99
N TYR A 135 5.36 -11.16 35.35
CA TYR A 135 4.29 -10.41 36.03
C TYR A 135 2.93 -11.12 36.04
N HIS A 136 2.86 -12.40 35.65
CA HIS A 136 1.62 -13.19 35.58
C HIS A 136 0.50 -12.52 34.75
N VAL A 137 0.87 -11.78 33.71
CA VAL A 137 -0.06 -11.16 32.75
C VAL A 137 -0.29 -12.13 31.58
N ALA A 138 -1.45 -12.04 30.93
CA ALA A 138 -1.79 -12.88 29.78
C ALA A 138 -0.69 -12.83 28.70
N SER A 139 -0.26 -14.01 28.26
CA SER A 139 0.73 -14.20 27.19
C SER A 139 0.12 -13.92 25.81
N ILE A 140 0.99 -13.55 24.86
CA ILE A 140 0.70 -13.40 23.42
C ILE A 140 0.96 -14.72 22.71
#